data_AF-A0A6L5Z287-F1
#
_entry.id   AF-A0A6L5Z287-F1
#
_cell.length_a   1.000
_cell.length_b   1.000
_cell.length_c   1.000
_cell.angle_alpha   90.00
_cell.angle_beta   90.00
_cell.angle_gamma   90.00
#
_symmetry.space_group_name_H-M   'P 1'
#
loop_
_entity.id
_entity.type
_entity.pdbx_description
1 polymer ?
#
loop_
_entity_poly.entity_id
_entity_poly.type
_entity_poly.pdbx_seq_one_letter_code
_entity_poly.pdbx_strand_id
1 'polypeptide(L)' 'MAWCVCYISPQICHNEIHATLTEAELARDYATPGALRAHPQLAALIRWLRRKDAAFHRRSAGRRRRRHSL' A
#
# COMPACT_ATOMS: atom_id res chain seq x y z
N MET A 1 4.84 3.70 -12.14
CA MET A 1 5.88 4.27 -11.25
C MET A 1 5.19 4.97 -10.08
N ALA A 2 4.57 4.18 -9.19
CA ALA A 2 3.81 4.71 -8.07
C ALA A 2 4.76 5.06 -6.92
N TRP A 3 4.77 6.33 -6.55
CA TRP A 3 5.63 6.91 -5.53
C TRP A 3 5.44 6.18 -4.21
N CYS A 4 6.48 5.48 -3.75
CA CYS A 4 6.46 4.84 -2.44
C CYS A 4 6.46 5.90 -1.34
N VAL A 5 5.27 6.16 -0.79
CA VAL A 5 5.05 7.17 0.25
C VAL A 5 5.68 6.78 1.61
N CYS A 6 6.19 5.54 1.73
CA CYS A 6 6.79 4.99 2.95
C CYS A 6 8.09 4.23 2.67
N TYR A 7 9.14 4.54 3.44
CA TYR A 7 10.49 3.94 3.31
C TYR A 7 10.68 2.65 4.13
N ILE A 8 9.76 2.35 5.06
CA ILE A 8 9.85 1.20 5.98
C ILE A 8 9.51 -0.11 5.26
N SER A 9 8.50 -0.10 4.40
CA SER A 9 8.11 -1.29 3.62
C SER A 9 7.47 -0.85 2.29
N PRO A 10 8.28 -0.64 1.23
CA PRO A 10 7.79 -0.12 -0.04
C PRO A 10 6.75 -1.05 -0.69
N GLN A 11 6.97 -2.37 -0.60
CA GLN A 11 6.17 -3.40 -1.27
C GLN A 11 4.74 -3.49 -0.69
N ILE A 12 4.60 -3.41 0.64
CA ILE A 12 3.29 -3.44 1.29
C ILE A 12 2.54 -2.15 0.97
N CYS A 13 3.22 -1.00 1.04
CA CYS A 13 2.59 0.29 0.76
C CYS A 13 2.09 0.36 -0.68
N HIS A 14 2.89 -0.09 -1.64
CA HIS A 14 2.51 -0.14 -3.05
C HIS A 14 1.29 -1.05 -3.27
N ASN A 15 1.30 -2.25 -2.71
CA ASN A 15 0.18 -3.19 -2.84
C ASN A 15 -1.10 -2.64 -2.23
N GLU A 16 -1.02 -1.98 -1.07
CA GLU A 16 -2.20 -1.37 -0.43
C GLU A 16 -2.75 -0.22 -1.27
N ILE A 17 -1.89 0.65 -1.81
CA ILE A 17 -2.32 1.77 -2.68
C ILE A 17 -3.10 1.22 -3.88
N HIS A 18 -2.61 0.17 -4.53
CA HIS A 18 -3.31 -0.46 -5.67
C HIS A 18 -4.52 -1.33 -5.26
N ALA A 19 -4.60 -1.75 -3.99
CA ALA A 19 -5.77 -2.46 -3.47
C ALA A 19 -6.91 -1.48 -3.13
N THR A 20 -6.57 -0.28 -2.69
CA THR A 20 -7.52 0.74 -2.25
C THR A 20 -7.93 1.69 -3.38
N LEU A 21 -6.98 2.12 -4.20
CA LEU A 21 -7.17 3.16 -5.22
C LEU A 21 -6.89 2.59 -6.60
N THR A 22 -7.74 2.96 -7.56
CA THR A 22 -7.47 2.72 -8.96
C THR A 22 -6.42 3.71 -9.50
N GLU A 23 -5.81 3.38 -10.64
CA GLU A 23 -4.82 4.27 -11.27
C GLU A 23 -5.43 5.62 -11.68
N ALA A 24 -6.72 5.64 -12.03
CA ALA A 24 -7.45 6.86 -12.37
C ALA A 24 -7.68 7.77 -11.14
N GLU A 25 -8.07 7.21 -10.00
CA GLU A 25 -8.22 7.95 -8.74
C GLU A 25 -6.87 8.45 -8.24
N LEU A 26 -5.83 7.62 -8.36
CA LEU A 26 -4.47 8.00 -8.00
C LEU A 26 -3.97 9.20 -8.82
N ALA A 27 -4.26 9.22 -10.12
CA ALA A 27 -3.85 10.30 -11.01
C ALA A 27 -4.68 11.58 -10.85
N ARG A 28 -5.95 11.47 -10.45
CA ARG A 28 -6.87 12.61 -10.35
C ARG A 28 -6.87 13.26 -8.97
N ASP A 29 -7.16 12.47 -7.95
CA ASP A 29 -7.47 12.97 -6.60
C ASP A 29 -6.28 12.83 -5.65
N TYR A 30 -5.37 11.88 -5.93
CA TYR A 30 -4.24 11.56 -5.06
C TYR A 30 -2.89 11.68 -5.76
N ALA A 31 -2.74 12.63 -6.70
CA ALA A 31 -1.52 12.83 -7.47
C ALA A 31 -0.30 13.31 -6.65
N THR A 32 -0.51 13.65 -5.37
CA THR A 32 0.56 14.13 -4.48
C THR A 32 0.73 13.22 -3.25
N PRO A 33 1.95 13.10 -2.71
CA PRO A 33 2.19 12.33 -1.48
C PRO A 33 1.40 12.85 -0.28
N GLY A 34 1.09 14.16 -0.24
CA GLY A 34 0.29 14.78 0.81
C GLY A 34 -1.16 14.29 0.77
N ALA A 35 -1.77 14.30 -0.42
CA ALA A 35 -3.12 13.76 -0.62
C ALA A 35 -3.19 12.26 -0.30
N LEU A 36 -2.18 11.47 -0.71
CA LEU A 36 -2.13 10.04 -0.38
C LEU A 36 -2.14 9.79 1.14
N ARG A 37 -1.36 10.58 1.89
CA ARG A 37 -1.28 10.45 3.36
C ARG A 37 -2.56 10.88 4.05
N ALA A 38 -3.37 11.73 3.42
CA ALA A 38 -4.66 12.16 3.95
C ALA A 38 -5.76 11.10 3.78
N HIS A 39 -5.58 10.12 2.88
CA HIS A 39 -6.56 9.06 2.69
C HIS A 39 -6.70 8.20 3.96
N PRO A 40 -7.91 8.00 4.51
CA PRO A 40 -8.10 7.40 5.83
C PRO A 40 -7.52 5.98 5.95
N GLN A 41 -7.63 5.16 4.89
CA GLN A 41 -7.05 3.81 4.88
C GLN A 41 -5.52 3.84 4.89
N LEU A 42 -4.91 4.75 4.11
CA LEU A 42 -3.46 4.88 4.05
C LEU A 42 -2.90 5.51 5.34
N ALA A 43 -3.61 6.47 5.95
CA ALA A 43 -3.25 7.04 7.24
C ALA A 43 -3.23 5.98 8.35
N ALA A 44 -4.21 5.08 8.38
CA ALA A 44 -4.25 3.94 9.30
C ALA A 44 -3.08 2.97 9.05
N LEU A 45 -2.79 2.64 7.79
CA LEU A 45 -1.64 1.81 7.40
C LEU A 45 -0.33 2.44 7.86
N ILE A 46 -0.10 3.72 7.57
CA ILE A 46 1.13 4.44 7.95
C ILE A 46 1.27 4.46 9.46
N ARG A 47 0.20 4.73 10.21
CA ARG A 47 0.24 4.72 11.68
C ARG A 47 0.54 3.32 12.23
N TRP A 48 0.05 2.27 11.58
CA TRP A 48 0.39 0.89 11.93
C TRP A 48 1.85 0.55 11.58
N LEU A 49 2.34 0.97 10.41
CA LEU A 49 3.73 0.78 9.97
C LEU A 49 4.73 1.54 10.84
N ARG A 50 4.40 2.74 11.31
CA ARG A 50 5.24 3.52 12.24
C ARG A 50 5.48 2.81 13.57
N ARG A 51 4.63 1.86 13.96
CA ARG A 51 4.84 1.03 15.16
C ARG A 51 5.68 -0.22 14.88
N LYS A 52 6.10 -0.44 13.64
CA LYS A 52 6.93 -1.57 13.24
C LYS A 52 8.39 -1.14 13.12
N ASP A 53 9.27 -2.11 13.33
CA ASP A 53 10.70 -1.94 13.14
C ASP A 53 11.03 -1.62 11.67
N ALA A 54 12.09 -0.86 11.43
CA ALA A 54 12.52 -0.48 10.08
C ALA A 54 12.88 -1.69 9.19
N ALA A 55 13.27 -2.82 9.79
CA ALA A 55 13.53 -4.08 9.08
C ALA A 55 12.27 -4.96 8.91
N PHE A 56 11.07 -4.44 9.22
CA PHE A 56 9.84 -5.21 9.16
C PHE A 56 9.43 -5.53 7.72
N HIS A 57 9.73 -6.76 7.30
CA HIS A 57 9.31 -7.30 6.01
C HIS A 57 8.22 -8.36 6.20
N ARG A 58 6.94 -7.97 6.06
CA ARG A 58 5.84 -8.93 5.99
C ARG A 58 5.62 -9.34 4.54
N ARG A 59 5.67 -10.64 4.26
CA ARG A 59 5.20 -11.17 2.97
C ARG A 59 3.75 -10.75 2.78
N SER A 60 3.47 -9.98 1.73
CA SER A 60 2.12 -9.73 1.25
C SER A 60 1.40 -11.07 1.22
N ALA A 61 0.19 -11.15 1.79
CA ALA A 61 -0.59 -12.39 1.76
C ALA A 61 -0.89 -12.68 0.28
N GLY A 62 0.00 -13.46 -0.35
CA GLY A 62 -0.09 -13.80 -1.75
C GLY A 62 -1.48 -14.37 -1.97
N ARG A 63 -2.20 -13.76 -2.93
CA ARG A 63 -3.52 -14.19 -3.40
C ARG A 63 -3.53 -15.71 -3.33
N ARG A 64 -4.29 -16.29 -2.39
CA ARG A 64 -4.38 -17.76 -2.22
C ARG A 64 -4.56 -18.32 -3.61
N ARG A 65 -3.56 -19.01 -4.15
CA ARG A 65 -3.64 -19.66 -5.46
C ARG A 65 -4.90 -20.53 -5.37
N ARG A 66 -5.95 -20.15 -6.11
CA ARG A 66 -7.09 -21.04 -6.32
C ARG A 66 -6.49 -22.23 -7.02
N ARG A 67 -6.34 -23.32 -6.28
CA ARG A 67 -5.90 -24.61 -6.76
C ARG A 67 -6.92 -25.01 -7.80
N HIS A 68 -6.55 -24.89 -9.08
CA HIS A 68 -7.34 -25.44 -10.16
C HIS A 68 -7.19 -26.95 -10.02
N SER A 69 -8.18 -27.57 -9.39
CA SER A 69 -8.35 -29.01 -9.42
C SER A 69 -8.70 -29.36 -10.87
N LEU A 70 -7.83 -30.16 -11.49
CA LEU A 70 -8.10 -30.84 -12.76
C LEU A 70 -9.33 -31.75 -12.64
#